data_AF-W5Y4B3-F1
#
_entry.id   AF-W5Y4B3-F1
#
_cell.length_a   1.000
_cell.length_b   1.000
_cell.length_c   1.000
_cell.angle_alpha   90.00
_cell.angle_beta   90.00
_cell.angle_gamma   90.00
#
_symmetry.space_group_name_H-M   'P 1'
#
loop_
_entity.id
_entity.type
_entity.pdbx_description
1 polymer ?
#
loop_
_entity_poly.entity_id
_entity_poly.type
_entity_poly.pdbx_seq_one_letter_code
_entity_poly.pdbx_strand_id
1 'polypeptide(L)'
;MSRSLSIAVIGAGASGLYIADQLMCRTVGAHIDLIDQTPAPIGIAAYSARPPRSVAASTTHLIGNVRVGTDVSAAELRGVYDVVIDATTFAEGVSEFTLDATIDIALAGAEATHPRLELAELLQRRGVPATRWVNPLNLPTGRGLREWQAALATSRGVPVCF
;
A
#
# COMPACT_ATOMS: atom_id res chain seq x y z
N MET A 1 22.29 8.45 9.03
CA MET A 1 20.83 8.26 9.14
C MET A 1 20.46 7.16 8.16
N SER A 2 20.05 5.98 8.63
CA SER A 2 19.58 4.90 7.76
C SER A 2 18.38 5.39 6.97
N ARG A 3 18.44 5.27 5.64
CA ARG A 3 17.37 5.69 4.74
C ARG A 3 16.15 4.80 4.95
N SER A 4 14.96 5.39 5.03
CA SER A 4 13.69 4.66 5.09
C SER A 4 13.46 3.84 3.83
N LEU A 5 13.00 2.59 3.98
CA LEU A 5 12.60 1.73 2.86
C LEU A 5 11.34 2.28 2.20
N SER A 6 11.35 2.36 0.86
CA SER A 6 10.18 2.70 0.04
C SER A 6 9.58 1.43 -0.57
N ILE A 7 8.32 1.15 -0.25
CA ILE A 7 7.65 -0.10 -0.56
C ILE A 7 6.37 0.18 -1.34
N ALA A 8 6.21 -0.46 -2.49
CA ALA A 8 4.95 -0.47 -3.24
C ALA A 8 4.19 -1.77 -3.00
N VAL A 9 2.89 -1.64 -2.69
CA VAL A 9 1.96 -2.76 -2.61
C VAL A 9 0.91 -2.58 -3.72
N ILE A 10 0.88 -3.49 -4.68
CA ILE A 10 -0.06 -3.44 -5.80
C ILE A 10 -1.36 -4.14 -5.37
N GLY A 11 -2.46 -3.42 -5.47
CA GLY A 11 -3.80 -3.85 -5.08
C GLY A 11 -4.15 -3.45 -3.65
N ALA A 12 -5.21 -2.67 -3.49
CA ALA A 12 -5.77 -2.26 -2.19
C ALA A 12 -6.91 -3.19 -1.71
N GLY A 13 -6.89 -4.46 -2.13
CA GLY A 13 -7.78 -5.52 -1.64
C GLY A 13 -7.35 -6.05 -0.26
N ALA A 14 -8.01 -7.12 0.21
CA ALA A 14 -7.78 -7.65 1.55
C ALA A 14 -6.31 -8.05 1.78
N SER A 15 -5.71 -8.76 0.82
CA SER A 15 -4.31 -9.19 0.88
C SER A 15 -3.35 -8.01 0.90
N GLY A 16 -3.60 -6.96 0.09
CA GLY A 16 -2.75 -5.78 0.04
C GLY A 16 -2.82 -4.94 1.30
N LEU A 17 -4.03 -4.76 1.86
CA LEU A 17 -4.23 -4.08 3.15
C LEU A 17 -3.58 -4.85 4.30
N TYR A 18 -3.70 -6.17 4.30
CA TYR A 18 -3.01 -7.04 5.26
C TYR A 18 -1.49 -6.90 5.16
N ILE A 19 -0.94 -6.97 3.94
CA ILE A 19 0.50 -6.80 3.69
C ILE A 19 0.96 -5.42 4.18
N ALA A 20 0.23 -4.34 3.87
CA ALA A 20 0.57 -3.00 4.33
C ALA A 20 0.54 -2.87 5.87
N ASP A 21 -0.45 -3.49 6.53
CA ASP A 21 -0.56 -3.54 8.00
C ASP A 21 0.67 -4.24 8.60
N GLN A 22 1.02 -5.41 8.07
CA GLN A 22 2.18 -6.19 8.53
C GLN A 22 3.51 -5.49 8.26
N LEU A 23 3.68 -4.85 7.10
CA LEU A 23 4.88 -4.07 6.78
C LEU A 23 5.09 -2.92 7.76
N MET A 24 4.01 -2.22 8.18
CA MET A 24 4.10 -1.19 9.20
C MET A 24 4.52 -1.74 10.56
N CYS A 25 4.13 -2.97 10.90
CA CYS A 25 4.55 -3.63 12.14
C CYS A 25 6.01 -4.11 12.09
N ARG A 26 6.50 -4.55 10.92
CA ARG A 26 7.83 -5.18 10.75
C ARG A 26 8.94 -4.18 10.45
N THR A 27 8.62 -3.03 9.88
CA THR A 27 9.63 -2.07 9.41
C THR A 27 9.43 -0.68 10.01
N VAL A 28 10.40 -0.25 10.81
CA VAL A 28 10.40 1.08 11.43
C VAL A 28 10.73 2.14 10.38
N GLY A 29 9.86 3.15 10.26
CA GLY A 29 10.07 4.28 9.36
C GLY A 29 9.85 3.96 7.88
N ALA A 30 9.14 2.86 7.56
CA ALA A 30 8.84 2.50 6.17
C ALA A 30 7.88 3.51 5.51
N HIS A 31 8.11 3.73 4.22
CA HIS A 31 7.18 4.42 3.35
C HIS A 31 6.44 3.39 2.49
N ILE A 32 5.13 3.30 2.62
CA ILE A 32 4.31 2.29 1.94
C ILE A 32 3.30 2.99 1.05
N ASP A 33 3.39 2.78 -0.26
CA ASP A 33 2.39 3.22 -1.22
C ASP A 33 1.55 2.02 -1.66
N LEU A 34 0.26 2.06 -1.36
CA LEU A 34 -0.71 1.16 -1.99
C LEU A 34 -1.09 1.72 -3.36
N ILE A 35 -1.03 0.90 -4.41
CA ILE A 35 -1.35 1.30 -5.78
C ILE A 35 -2.58 0.51 -6.21
N ASP A 36 -3.66 1.19 -6.56
CA ASP A 36 -4.89 0.53 -6.94
C ASP A 36 -5.64 1.25 -8.08
N GLN A 37 -6.42 0.47 -8.83
CA GLN A 37 -7.28 1.00 -9.89
C GLN A 37 -8.46 1.79 -9.32
N THR A 38 -8.84 1.56 -8.07
CA THR A 38 -9.89 2.33 -7.40
C THR A 38 -9.38 3.75 -7.09
N PRO A 39 -10.17 4.80 -7.39
CA PRO A 39 -9.71 6.19 -7.22
C PRO A 39 -9.69 6.65 -5.76
N ALA A 40 -10.32 5.92 -4.84
CA ALA A 40 -10.39 6.29 -3.44
C ALA A 40 -10.28 5.05 -2.56
N PRO A 41 -9.80 5.19 -1.31
CA PRO A 41 -9.80 4.08 -0.36
C PRO A 41 -11.21 3.51 -0.25
N ILE A 42 -11.31 2.18 -0.29
CA ILE A 42 -12.56 1.50 0.04
C ILE A 42 -12.94 1.92 1.46
N GLY A 43 -14.23 2.20 1.71
CA GLY A 43 -14.79 2.86 2.91
C GLY A 43 -14.58 2.16 4.27
N ILE A 44 -13.52 1.38 4.40
CA ILE A 44 -12.92 0.90 5.62
C ILE A 44 -12.36 2.14 6.33
N ALA A 45 -13.18 2.75 7.18
CA ALA A 45 -12.93 4.04 7.83
C ALA A 45 -11.43 4.33 8.11
N ALA A 46 -10.94 5.48 7.65
CA ALA A 46 -10.91 6.64 8.55
C ALA A 46 -11.04 8.01 7.85
N TYR A 47 -12.14 8.72 8.11
CA TYR A 47 -12.12 10.19 8.28
C TYR A 47 -11.71 10.57 9.72
N SER A 48 -11.07 9.65 10.46
CA SER A 48 -10.86 9.87 11.89
C SER A 48 -9.67 10.79 12.13
N ALA A 49 -9.91 11.91 12.80
CA ALA A 49 -8.95 12.84 13.37
C ALA A 49 -8.09 12.24 14.51
N ARG A 50 -7.85 10.92 14.53
CA ARG A 50 -7.04 10.27 15.57
C ARG A 50 -5.68 9.93 14.99
N PRO A 51 -4.58 10.41 15.59
CA PRO A 51 -3.24 10.09 15.11
C PRO A 51 -3.01 8.57 15.16
N PRO A 52 -2.41 7.97 14.12
CA PRO A 52 -2.05 6.56 14.12
C PRO A 52 -1.24 6.26 15.39
N ARG A 53 -1.45 5.09 16.00
CA ARG A 53 -0.59 4.62 17.10
C ARG A 53 0.83 4.59 16.54
N SER A 54 1.67 5.48 17.04
CA SER A 54 2.96 5.81 16.46
C SER A 54 3.86 4.59 16.38
N VAL A 55 3.98 3.99 15.20
CA VAL A 55 5.27 3.45 14.76
C VAL A 55 6.01 4.68 14.23
N ALA A 56 6.83 5.29 15.08
CA ALA A 56 7.44 6.59 14.81
C ALA A 56 8.05 6.63 13.39
N ALA A 57 7.56 7.55 12.56
CA ALA A 57 8.00 7.87 11.19
C ALA A 57 7.51 7.01 10.00
N SER A 58 6.74 5.94 10.20
CA SER A 58 6.18 5.20 9.05
C SER A 58 5.02 5.97 8.40
N THR A 59 4.90 5.93 7.08
CA THR A 59 3.88 6.68 6.31
C THR A 59 3.22 5.79 5.28
N THR A 60 1.90 5.91 5.13
CA THR A 60 1.13 5.16 4.12
C THR A 60 0.45 6.12 3.16
N HIS A 61 0.54 5.86 1.87
CA HIS A 61 -0.33 6.53 0.90
C HIS A 61 -1.15 5.51 0.11
N LEU A 62 -2.26 5.97 -0.45
CA LEU A 62 -2.94 5.29 -1.55
C LEU A 62 -2.78 6.14 -2.81
N ILE A 63 -2.19 5.55 -3.84
CA ILE A 63 -2.15 6.07 -5.20
C ILE A 63 -3.26 5.35 -5.98
N GLY A 64 -4.39 6.04 -6.12
CA GLY A 64 -5.59 5.50 -6.75
C GLY A 64 -5.72 5.90 -8.22
N ASN A 65 -6.66 5.25 -8.91
CA ASN A 65 -6.91 5.43 -10.35
C ASN A 65 -5.70 5.04 -11.23
N VAL A 66 -4.91 4.06 -10.78
CA VAL A 66 -3.72 3.57 -11.50
C VAL A 66 -3.84 2.08 -11.75
N ARG A 67 -3.78 1.67 -13.01
CA ARG A 67 -3.76 0.26 -13.42
C ARG A 67 -2.33 -0.18 -13.69
N VAL A 68 -1.78 -0.98 -12.78
CA VAL A 68 -0.46 -1.60 -13.02
C VAL A 68 -0.55 -2.58 -14.20
N GLY A 69 0.42 -2.50 -15.12
CA GLY A 69 0.43 -3.21 -16.40
C GLY A 69 -0.16 -2.42 -17.56
N THR A 70 -0.92 -1.34 -17.31
CA THR A 70 -1.44 -0.43 -18.34
C THR A 70 -0.84 0.97 -18.22
N ASP A 71 -0.99 1.60 -17.06
CA ASP A 71 -0.53 2.98 -16.80
C ASP A 71 0.92 3.02 -16.33
N VAL A 72 1.32 2.02 -15.55
CA VAL A 72 2.70 1.82 -15.05
C VAL A 72 3.01 0.33 -15.02
N SER A 73 4.19 -0.07 -15.48
CA SER A 73 4.61 -1.47 -15.44
C SER A 73 5.21 -1.86 -14.09
N ALA A 74 5.14 -3.14 -13.74
CA ALA A 74 5.79 -3.66 -12.54
C ALA A 74 7.33 -3.55 -12.60
N ALA A 75 7.92 -3.46 -13.79
CA ALA A 75 9.36 -3.21 -13.96
C ALA A 75 9.71 -1.76 -13.60
N GLU A 76 8.89 -0.80 -13.99
CA GLU A 76 9.08 0.61 -13.62
C GLU A 76 8.90 0.81 -12.11
N LEU A 77 7.92 0.16 -11.49
CA LEU A 77 7.76 0.20 -10.04
C LEU A 77 9.02 -0.31 -9.31
N ARG A 78 9.66 -1.38 -9.80
CA ARG A 78 10.92 -1.90 -9.23
C ARG A 78 12.11 -0.95 -9.41
N GLY A 79 12.05 0.00 -10.34
CA GLY A 79 13.05 1.04 -10.50
C GLY A 79 12.78 2.30 -9.67
N VAL A 80 11.63 2.37 -8.99
CA VAL A 80 11.18 3.51 -8.18
C VAL A 80 11.11 3.15 -6.69
N TYR A 81 10.76 1.91 -6.37
CA TYR A 81 10.62 1.39 -5.03
C TYR A 81 11.69 0.34 -4.72
N ASP A 82 12.12 0.29 -3.46
CA ASP A 82 13.07 -0.72 -2.98
C ASP A 82 12.42 -2.11 -2.95
N VAL A 83 11.13 -2.16 -2.63
CA VAL A 83 10.34 -3.38 -2.57
C VAL A 83 9.03 -3.19 -3.30
N VAL A 84 8.66 -4.18 -4.12
CA VAL A 84 7.36 -4.21 -4.81
C VAL A 84 6.70 -5.56 -4.54
N ILE A 85 5.53 -5.53 -3.90
CA ILE A 85 4.73 -6.73 -3.62
C ILE A 85 3.43 -6.63 -4.42
N ASP A 86 3.18 -7.63 -5.27
CA ASP A 86 1.95 -7.70 -6.05
C ASP A 86 0.89 -8.52 -5.34
N ALA A 87 0.02 -7.84 -4.58
CA ALA A 87 -1.04 -8.49 -3.82
C ALA A 87 -2.20 -8.99 -4.70
N THR A 88 -2.28 -8.56 -5.96
CA THR A 88 -3.33 -9.01 -6.89
C THR A 88 -3.09 -10.43 -7.40
N THR A 89 -1.86 -10.94 -7.28
CA THR A 89 -1.49 -12.29 -7.71
C THR A 89 -1.98 -13.39 -6.76
N PHE A 90 -2.36 -13.04 -5.53
CA PHE A 90 -2.86 -14.01 -4.56
C PHE A 90 -4.30 -14.39 -4.85
N ALA A 91 -4.56 -15.70 -4.93
CA ALA A 91 -5.90 -16.22 -5.10
C ALA A 91 -6.79 -15.97 -3.86
N GLU A 92 -8.11 -16.03 -4.06
CA GLU A 92 -9.07 -16.05 -2.95
C GLU A 92 -8.78 -17.25 -2.03
N GLY A 93 -8.73 -17.00 -0.71
CA GLY A 93 -8.42 -18.03 0.28
C GLY A 93 -6.92 -18.22 0.57
N VAL A 94 -6.05 -17.34 0.09
CA VAL A 94 -4.63 -17.32 0.50
C VAL A 94 -4.49 -17.33 2.03
N SER A 95 -3.54 -18.09 2.54
CA SER A 95 -3.26 -18.15 3.98
C SER A 95 -2.40 -16.98 4.43
N GLU A 96 -2.60 -16.52 5.66
CA GLU A 96 -1.75 -15.50 6.30
C GLU A 96 -0.27 -15.92 6.30
N PHE A 97 0.01 -17.20 6.54
CA PHE A 97 1.36 -17.76 6.47
C PHE A 97 2.05 -17.52 5.12
N THR A 98 1.32 -17.65 4.01
CA THR A 98 1.86 -17.39 2.66
C THR A 98 2.16 -15.90 2.44
N LEU A 99 1.28 -15.02 2.92
CA LEU A 99 1.49 -13.57 2.85
C LEU A 99 2.68 -13.15 3.71
N ASP A 100 2.76 -13.64 4.93
CA ASP A 100 3.85 -13.38 5.87
C ASP A 100 5.20 -13.85 5.31
N ALA A 101 5.26 -15.07 4.77
CA ALA A 101 6.47 -15.57 4.12
C ALA A 101 6.88 -14.71 2.92
N THR A 102 5.91 -14.22 2.14
CA THR A 102 6.20 -13.33 1.01
C THR A 102 6.78 -12.00 1.49
N ILE A 103 6.24 -11.44 2.57
CA ILE A 103 6.75 -10.20 3.18
C ILE A 103 8.18 -10.42 3.66
N ASP A 104 8.46 -11.52 4.36
CA ASP A 104 9.79 -11.80 4.88
C ASP A 104 10.81 -11.98 3.76
N ILE A 105 10.46 -12.69 2.69
CA ILE A 105 11.32 -12.84 1.50
C ILE A 105 11.57 -11.48 0.84
N ALA A 106 10.53 -10.66 0.70
CA ALA A 106 10.62 -9.34 0.08
C ALA A 106 11.51 -8.38 0.88
N LEU A 107 11.45 -8.44 2.21
CA LEU A 107 12.26 -7.61 3.10
C LEU A 107 13.70 -8.13 3.25
N ALA A 108 13.95 -9.43 3.16
CA ALA A 108 15.28 -10.01 3.34
C ALA A 108 16.31 -9.53 2.30
N GLY A 109 15.86 -9.16 1.10
CA GLY A 109 16.71 -8.62 0.03
C GLY A 109 16.65 -7.10 -0.13
N ALA A 110 15.96 -6.39 0.75
CA ALA A 110 15.65 -4.98 0.55
C ALA A 110 16.79 -4.06 1.04
N GLU A 111 17.33 -3.25 0.12
CA GLU A 111 18.28 -2.18 0.45
C GLU A 111 17.66 -0.83 0.07
N ALA A 112 17.73 0.15 0.98
CA ALA A 112 17.17 1.48 0.79
C ALA A 112 17.97 2.31 -0.24
N THR A 113 17.77 2.00 -1.51
CA THR A 113 18.57 2.49 -2.64
C THR A 113 17.87 3.63 -3.36
N HIS A 114 16.53 3.60 -3.39
CA HIS A 114 15.75 4.56 -4.14
C HIS A 114 15.51 5.84 -3.32
N PRO A 115 15.64 7.03 -3.94
CA PRO A 115 15.11 8.25 -3.34
C PRO A 115 13.60 8.10 -3.19
N ARG A 116 13.02 8.91 -2.31
CA ARG A 116 11.57 9.04 -2.14
C ARG A 116 11.01 9.68 -3.41
N LEU A 117 11.07 8.95 -4.52
CA LEU A 117 10.58 9.36 -5.82
C LEU A 117 9.07 9.11 -5.75
N GLU A 118 8.31 10.18 -5.88
CA GLU A 118 6.86 10.07 -5.79
C GLU A 118 6.35 9.53 -7.12
N LEU A 119 5.88 8.28 -7.15
CA LEU A 119 5.18 7.69 -8.30
C LEU A 119 4.13 8.66 -8.89
N ALA A 120 3.49 9.46 -8.04
CA ALA A 120 2.59 10.52 -8.43
C ALA A 120 3.20 11.53 -9.43
N GLU A 121 4.46 11.95 -9.25
CA GLU A 121 5.15 12.84 -10.20
C GLU A 121 5.41 12.16 -11.53
N LEU A 122 5.79 10.87 -11.52
CA LEU A 122 6.00 10.09 -12.73
C LEU A 122 4.70 9.99 -13.54
N LEU A 123 3.58 9.71 -12.86
CA LEU A 123 2.25 9.63 -13.47
C LEU A 123 1.81 10.99 -14.01
N GLN A 124 2.02 12.06 -13.24
CA GLN A 124 1.67 13.43 -13.64
C GLN A 124 2.43 13.86 -14.91
N ARG A 125 3.74 13.59 -14.99
CA ARG A 125 4.56 13.90 -16.18
C ARG A 125 4.08 13.18 -17.44
N ARG A 126 3.43 12.01 -17.28
CA ARG A 126 2.87 11.22 -18.38
C ARG A 126 1.43 11.61 -18.73
N GLY A 127 0.84 12.55 -17.99
CA GLY A 127 -0.57 12.90 -18.15
C GLY A 127 -1.53 11.78 -17.70
N VAL A 128 -1.06 10.85 -16.86
CA VAL A 128 -1.92 9.81 -16.28
C VAL A 128 -2.64 10.42 -15.07
N PRO A 129 -3.97 10.52 -15.09
CA PRO A 129 -4.72 11.03 -13.95
C PRO A 129 -4.65 10.02 -12.80
N ALA A 130 -4.14 10.45 -11.65
CA ALA A 130 -4.06 9.63 -10.44
C ALA A 130 -4.56 10.42 -9.23
N THR A 131 -5.12 9.73 -8.27
CA THR A 131 -5.45 10.30 -6.96
C THR A 131 -4.35 9.96 -5.97
N ARG A 132 -4.10 10.86 -5.02
CA ARG A 132 -3.15 10.61 -3.93
C ARG A 132 -3.83 10.89 -2.61
N TRP A 133 -3.85 9.87 -1.77
CA TRP A 133 -4.36 9.96 -0.42
C TRP A 133 -3.22 9.77 0.56
N VAL A 134 -3.01 10.75 1.44
CA VAL A 134 -1.89 10.74 2.41
C VAL A 134 -2.40 10.29 3.78
N ASN A 135 -1.78 9.23 4.31
CA ASN A 135 -2.21 8.52 5.51
C ASN A 135 -3.72 8.24 5.55
N PRO A 136 -4.31 7.67 4.47
CA PRO A 136 -5.75 7.43 4.40
C PRO A 136 -6.24 6.31 5.32
N LEU A 137 -5.31 5.47 5.77
CA LEU A 137 -5.58 4.29 6.56
C LEU A 137 -4.90 4.45 7.92
N ASN A 138 -5.62 4.16 9.00
CA ASN A 138 -5.06 4.10 10.35
C ASN A 138 -4.28 2.79 10.57
N LEU A 139 -3.29 2.53 9.71
CA LEU A 139 -2.39 1.39 9.87
C LEU A 139 -1.27 1.74 10.88
N PRO A 140 -0.74 0.75 11.63
CA PRO A 140 -1.22 -0.62 11.67
C PRO A 140 -2.53 -0.76 12.47
N THR A 141 -3.42 -1.65 12.04
CA THR A 141 -4.70 -1.92 12.72
C THR A 141 -4.64 -3.16 13.61
N GLY A 142 -3.69 -4.06 13.36
CA GLY A 142 -3.60 -5.37 14.02
C GLY A 142 -4.65 -6.36 13.53
N ARG A 143 -5.28 -6.11 12.38
CA ARG A 143 -6.31 -6.98 11.80
C ARG A 143 -5.68 -8.16 11.08
N GLY A 144 -6.29 -9.33 11.23
CA GLY A 144 -6.02 -10.51 10.40
C GLY A 144 -6.59 -10.36 8.99
N LEU A 145 -6.21 -11.26 8.08
CA LEU A 145 -6.66 -11.26 6.69
C LEU A 145 -8.19 -11.43 6.59
N ARG A 146 -8.76 -12.32 7.41
CA ARG A 146 -10.22 -12.54 7.45
C ARG A 146 -10.99 -11.30 7.91
N GLU A 147 -10.42 -10.53 8.83
CA GLU A 147 -11.02 -9.28 9.30
C GLU A 147 -10.96 -8.21 8.22
N TRP A 148 -9.87 -8.13 7.44
CA TRP A 148 -9.79 -7.28 6.26
C TRP A 148 -10.80 -7.66 5.19
N GLN A 149 -10.98 -8.96 4.90
CA GLN A 149 -12.00 -9.45 4.00
C GLN A 149 -13.42 -9.05 4.46
N ALA A 150 -13.74 -9.25 5.74
CA ALA A 150 -15.03 -8.87 6.31
C ALA A 150 -15.27 -7.35 6.28
N ALA A 151 -14.24 -6.57 6.58
CA ALA A 151 -14.30 -5.11 6.51
C ALA A 151 -14.57 -4.63 5.09
N LEU A 152 -13.88 -5.20 4.09
CA LEU A 152 -14.10 -4.86 2.68
C LEU A 152 -15.48 -5.26 2.19
N ALA A 153 -15.99 -6.43 2.57
CA ALA A 153 -17.32 -6.91 2.17
C ALA A 153 -18.46 -5.99 2.65
N THR A 154 -18.28 -5.35 3.80
CA THR A 154 -19.27 -4.44 4.40
C THR A 154 -19.04 -2.97 4.04
N SER A 155 -17.86 -2.64 3.50
CA SER A 155 -17.52 -1.27 3.10
C SER A 155 -18.35 -0.80 1.90
N ARG A 156 -18.58 0.50 1.84
CA ARG A 156 -19.20 1.17 0.69
C ARG A 156 -18.29 2.31 0.27
N GLY A 157 -18.00 2.41 -1.02
CA GLY A 157 -17.28 3.57 -1.55
C GLY A 157 -18.13 4.81 -1.36
N VAL A 158 -17.61 5.81 -0.66
CA VAL A 158 -18.25 7.12 -0.58
C VAL A 158 -17.67 7.97 -1.71
N PRO A 159 -18.50 8.50 -2.63
CA PRO A 159 -18.00 9.45 -3.62
C PRO A 159 -17.50 10.69 -2.90
N VAL A 160 -16.21 10.99 -3.06
CA VAL A 160 -15.59 12.18 -2.49
C VAL A 160 -15.66 13.27 -3.55
N CYS A 161 -16.58 14.22 -3.37
CA CYS A 161 -16.63 15.44 -4.17
C CYS A 161 -15.73 16.47 -3.47
N PHE A 162 -14.75 17.03 -4.19
CA PHE A 162 -14.00 18.21 -3.78
C PHE A 162 -14.72 19.47 -4.25
#